data_AF-A0A1X7S078-F1
#
_entry.id   AF-A0A1X7S078-F1
#
_cell.length_a   1.000
_cell.length_b   1.000
_cell.length_c   1.000
_cell.angle_alpha   90.00
_cell.angle_beta   90.00
_cell.angle_gamma   90.00
#
_symmetry.space_group_name_H-M   'P 1'
#
loop_
_entity.id
_entity.type
_entity.pdbx_description
1 polymer ?
#
loop_
_entity_poly.entity_id
_entity_poly.type
_entity_poly.pdbx_seq_one_letter_code
_entity_poly.pdbx_strand_id
1 'polypeptide(L)'
;MIVPFTGAATDAGIALDFTFPETVEKPTTGHTADLATLGIDMWNPTHAVDVSSLRKGCTCYACTNHHRAYVQHLLAAKEMLGWVLLQIHNHHIVDRFFAGIRESIARDTFDQDVFAFERAYESNLPDKTGQGPRMRGYQFKSEGPGEAKKNKPAFSELKAVADSHPEIMVETGP
;
A
#
# COMPACT_ATOMS: atom_id res chain seq x y z
N MET A 1 17.63 -8.76 1.14
CA MET A 1 16.84 -9.44 0.10
C MET A 1 15.44 -8.87 0.20
N ILE A 2 14.97 -8.12 -0.80
CA ILE A 2 13.62 -7.52 -0.75
C ILE A 2 12.63 -8.62 -1.10
N VAL A 3 11.63 -8.87 -0.26
CA VAL A 3 10.56 -9.81 -0.58
C VAL A 3 9.65 -9.17 -1.63
N PRO A 4 9.46 -9.78 -2.82
CA PRO A 4 8.81 -9.10 -3.95
C PRO A 4 7.43 -8.50 -3.65
N PHE A 5 6.63 -9.20 -2.82
CA PHE A 5 5.28 -8.72 -2.46
C PHE A 5 5.32 -7.42 -1.64
N THR A 6 6.38 -7.17 -0.86
CA THR A 6 6.52 -5.97 -0.03
C THR A 6 6.66 -4.72 -0.90
N GLY A 7 7.37 -4.84 -2.03
CA GLY A 7 7.45 -3.78 -3.04
C GLY A 7 6.09 -3.55 -3.70
N ALA A 8 5.41 -4.63 -4.11
CA ALA A 8 4.08 -4.54 -4.72
C ALA A 8 3.03 -3.88 -3.81
N ALA A 9 3.02 -4.23 -2.51
CA ALA A 9 2.16 -3.61 -1.51
C ALA A 9 2.47 -2.11 -1.36
N THR A 10 3.76 -1.77 -1.28
CA THR A 10 4.21 -0.37 -1.18
C THR A 10 3.77 0.44 -2.41
N ASP A 11 3.97 -0.09 -3.61
CA ASP A 11 3.57 0.53 -4.88
C ASP A 11 2.04 0.64 -5.04
N ALA A 12 1.29 -0.22 -4.36
CA ALA A 12 -0.16 -0.15 -4.26
C ALA A 12 -0.64 0.90 -3.23
N GLY A 13 0.24 1.39 -2.35
CA GLY A 13 -0.14 2.27 -1.24
C GLY A 13 -0.68 1.51 -0.04
N ILE A 14 -0.36 0.22 0.09
CA ILE A 14 -0.83 -0.64 1.18
C ILE A 14 0.20 -0.65 2.31
N ALA A 15 -0.26 -0.35 3.53
CA ALA A 15 0.51 -0.51 4.76
C ALA A 15 0.18 -1.86 5.41
N LEU A 16 1.15 -2.77 5.55
CA LEU A 16 0.93 -4.09 6.14
C LEU A 16 0.53 -3.98 7.62
N ASP A 17 -0.44 -4.78 8.07
CA ASP A 17 -1.01 -4.71 9.43
C ASP A 17 -1.19 -6.08 10.12
N PHE A 18 -0.46 -7.09 9.66
CA PHE A 18 -0.48 -8.41 10.30
C PHE A 18 0.63 -8.57 11.37
N THR A 19 0.49 -9.61 12.19
CA THR A 19 1.49 -9.99 13.21
C THR A 19 1.53 -11.49 13.35
N PHE A 20 2.71 -12.02 13.70
CA PHE A 20 2.93 -13.43 13.98
C PHE A 20 3.92 -13.58 15.14
N PRO A 21 3.67 -14.45 16.13
CA PRO A 21 2.41 -15.16 16.35
C PRO A 21 1.25 -14.18 16.66
N GLU A 22 0.01 -14.65 16.50
CA GLU A 22 -1.15 -13.82 16.85
C GLU A 22 -1.22 -13.63 18.37
N THR A 23 -1.20 -12.37 18.83
CA THR A 23 -1.44 -12.07 20.25
C THR A 23 -2.93 -11.92 20.48
N VAL A 24 -3.45 -12.58 21.53
CA VAL A 24 -4.87 -12.61 21.95
C VAL A 24 -5.49 -11.22 22.18
N GLU A 25 -4.69 -10.15 22.21
CA GLU A 25 -5.13 -8.79 22.55
C GLU A 25 -5.76 -7.96 21.41
N LYS A 26 -5.92 -8.48 20.19
CA LYS A 26 -6.62 -7.69 19.15
C LYS A 26 -8.10 -7.59 19.55
N PRO A 27 -8.64 -6.39 19.86
CA PRO A 27 -10.05 -6.26 20.13
C PRO A 27 -10.76 -6.59 18.83
N THR A 28 -11.66 -7.55 18.91
CA THR A 28 -12.74 -7.80 17.97
C THR A 28 -13.56 -6.51 17.93
N THR A 29 -13.14 -5.49 17.18
CA THR A 29 -14.03 -4.41 16.78
C THR A 29 -15.09 -5.07 15.92
N GLY A 30 -16.26 -5.26 16.53
CA GLY A 30 -17.24 -6.27 16.14
C GLY A 30 -17.57 -6.25 14.66
N HIS A 31 -17.66 -7.41 14.05
CA HIS A 31 -18.83 -8.29 14.05
C HIS A 31 -18.33 -9.73 14.02
N THR A 32 -19.11 -10.66 14.56
CA THR A 32 -18.81 -12.09 14.51
C THR A 32 -18.64 -12.55 13.06
N ALA A 33 -17.45 -13.06 12.72
CA ALA A 33 -17.10 -13.85 11.51
C ALA A 33 -16.28 -13.21 10.36
N ASP A 34 -15.84 -11.95 10.44
CA ASP A 34 -14.97 -11.39 9.38
C ASP A 34 -13.47 -11.49 9.74
N LEU A 35 -12.70 -12.11 8.83
CA LEU A 35 -11.24 -12.20 8.90
C LEU A 35 -10.63 -10.79 8.87
N ALA A 36 -9.54 -10.57 9.61
CA ALA A 36 -8.82 -9.30 9.56
C ALA A 36 -8.05 -9.18 8.23
N THR A 37 -7.99 -7.98 7.69
CA THR A 37 -7.17 -7.72 6.50
C THR A 37 -5.67 -7.75 6.81
N LEU A 38 -4.86 -8.18 5.83
CA LEU A 38 -3.38 -8.20 5.91
C LEU A 38 -2.76 -6.79 5.83
N GLY A 39 -3.50 -5.78 5.42
CA GLY A 39 -2.99 -4.42 5.30
C GLY A 39 -4.08 -3.37 5.17
N ILE A 40 -3.67 -2.11 5.19
CA ILE A 40 -4.57 -0.96 5.15
C ILE A 40 -4.27 -0.19 3.87
N ASP A 41 -5.32 0.11 3.11
CA ASP A 41 -5.23 0.95 1.93
C ASP A 41 -5.11 2.43 2.32
N MET A 42 -3.89 2.98 2.20
CA MET A 42 -3.61 4.36 2.57
C MET A 42 -4.11 5.39 1.56
N TRP A 43 -4.74 4.98 0.45
CA TRP A 43 -5.43 5.90 -0.46
C TRP A 43 -6.82 6.28 0.03
N ASN A 44 -7.39 5.49 0.95
CA ASN A 44 -8.74 5.73 1.43
C ASN A 44 -8.86 7.13 2.06
N PRO A 45 -9.79 7.98 1.57
CA PRO A 45 -9.94 9.35 2.08
C PRO A 45 -10.32 9.40 3.56
N THR A 46 -10.84 8.32 4.14
CA THR A 46 -11.09 8.23 5.60
C THR A 46 -9.82 8.46 6.43
N HIS A 47 -8.65 8.14 5.87
CA HIS A 47 -7.37 8.35 6.55
C HIS A 47 -6.89 9.79 6.52
N ALA A 48 -7.47 10.68 5.71
CA ALA A 48 -7.01 12.06 5.55
C ALA A 48 -7.03 12.88 6.85
N VAL A 49 -7.84 12.47 7.83
CA VAL A 49 -7.94 13.10 9.17
C VAL A 49 -7.55 12.15 10.31
N ASP A 50 -7.05 10.96 9.98
CA ASP A 50 -6.66 9.94 10.97
C ASP A 50 -5.24 10.21 11.49
N VAL A 51 -5.15 10.74 12.72
CA VAL A 51 -3.88 11.03 13.40
C VAL A 51 -3.31 9.83 14.15
N SER A 52 -3.82 8.62 13.92
CA SER A 52 -3.19 7.40 14.43
C SER A 52 -1.98 6.98 13.59
N SER A 53 -1.07 6.21 14.19
CA SER A 53 0.04 5.55 13.48
C SER A 53 -0.49 4.56 12.43
N LEU A 54 0.30 4.21 11.41
CA LEU A 54 -0.11 3.22 10.40
C LEU A 54 -0.61 1.91 11.04
N ARG A 55 0.15 1.40 12.02
CA ARG A 55 -0.19 0.25 12.85
C ARG A 55 0.01 0.54 14.33
N LYS A 56 -0.98 0.24 15.15
CA LYS A 56 -0.91 0.39 16.61
C LYS A 56 0.23 -0.47 17.17
N GLY A 57 1.10 0.12 18.01
CA GLY A 57 2.24 -0.57 18.62
C GLY A 57 3.41 -0.89 17.68
N CYS A 58 3.40 -0.37 16.45
CA CYS A 58 4.56 -0.45 15.55
C CYS A 58 5.61 0.59 15.96
N THR A 59 6.88 0.19 15.97
CA THR A 59 8.02 1.03 16.41
C THR A 59 8.90 1.47 15.24
N CYS A 60 8.46 1.29 14.00
CA CYS A 60 9.19 1.76 12.82
C CYS A 60 9.24 3.30 12.78
N TYR A 61 10.20 3.86 12.03
CA TYR A 61 10.35 5.30 11.87
C TYR A 61 9.04 5.99 11.40
N ALA A 62 8.33 5.38 10.44
CA ALA A 62 7.08 5.93 9.93
C ALA A 62 5.99 5.99 11.01
N CYS A 63 5.81 4.95 11.82
CA CYS A 63 4.78 4.90 12.86
C CYS A 63 5.11 5.76 14.09
N THR A 64 6.39 6.01 14.36
CA THR A 64 6.85 6.78 15.52
C THR A 64 6.87 8.29 15.27
N ASN A 65 7.02 8.71 14.01
CA ASN A 65 7.17 10.13 13.65
C ASN A 65 6.01 10.68 12.80
N HIS A 66 5.17 9.80 12.22
CA HIS A 66 4.12 10.21 11.29
C HIS A 66 2.80 9.48 11.54
N HIS A 67 1.73 10.05 10.98
CA HIS A 67 0.36 9.56 11.12
C HIS A 67 -0.20 9.13 9.76
N ARG A 68 -1.30 8.37 9.78
CA ARG A 68 -2.04 7.95 8.59
C ARG A 68 -2.44 9.12 7.70
N ALA A 69 -2.93 10.23 8.30
CA ALA A 69 -3.25 11.46 7.60
C ALA A 69 -2.07 12.03 6.79
N TYR A 70 -0.87 12.02 7.37
CA TYR A 70 0.32 12.52 6.68
C TYR A 70 0.71 11.65 5.49
N VAL A 71 0.69 10.33 5.67
CA VAL A 71 1.00 9.38 4.59
C VAL A 71 -0.04 9.45 3.49
N GLN A 72 -1.34 9.49 3.82
CA GLN A 72 -2.43 9.64 2.86
C GLN A 72 -2.26 10.94 2.05
N HIS A 73 -1.93 12.05 2.71
CA HIS A 73 -1.67 13.33 2.05
C HIS A 73 -0.51 13.24 1.06
N LEU A 74 0.62 12.63 1.45
CA LEU A 74 1.78 12.46 0.57
C LEU A 74 1.46 11.60 -0.66
N LEU A 75 0.68 10.52 -0.49
CA LEU A 75 0.23 9.67 -1.58
C LEU A 75 -0.69 10.45 -2.54
N ALA A 76 -1.67 11.17 -1.99
CA ALA A 76 -2.57 12.01 -2.77
C ALA A 76 -1.82 13.10 -3.56
N ALA A 77 -0.80 13.71 -2.96
CA ALA A 77 0.09 14.68 -3.60
C ALA A 77 1.09 14.05 -4.60
N LYS A 78 1.16 12.72 -4.66
CA LYS A 78 2.12 11.95 -5.48
C LYS A 78 3.57 12.32 -5.18
N GLU A 79 3.86 12.47 -3.89
CA GLU A 79 5.19 12.75 -3.35
C GLU A 79 5.93 11.45 -2.99
N MET A 80 7.16 11.32 -3.46
CA MET A 80 7.96 10.09 -3.31
C MET A 80 8.14 9.65 -1.85
N LEU A 81 8.13 10.61 -0.91
CA LEU A 81 8.25 10.34 0.52
C LEU A 81 7.14 9.41 1.04
N GLY A 82 5.92 9.48 0.49
CA GLY A 82 4.83 8.59 0.89
C GLY A 82 5.17 7.11 0.71
N TRP A 83 5.71 6.75 -0.46
CA TRP A 83 6.18 5.39 -0.75
C TRP A 83 7.41 5.01 0.08
N VAL A 84 8.33 5.93 0.35
CA VAL A 84 9.49 5.65 1.22
C VAL A 84 9.04 5.30 2.64
N LEU A 85 8.10 6.05 3.22
CA LEU A 85 7.56 5.78 4.56
C LEU A 85 6.81 4.44 4.61
N LEU A 86 6.00 4.14 3.59
CA LEU A 86 5.37 2.83 3.45
C LEU A 86 6.40 1.71 3.34
N GLN A 87 7.47 1.92 2.59
CA GLN A 87 8.51 0.91 2.42
C GLN A 87 9.21 0.58 3.75
N ILE A 88 9.50 1.62 4.55
CA ILE A 88 10.10 1.47 5.89
C ILE A 88 9.14 0.70 6.80
N HIS A 89 7.86 1.05 6.80
CA HIS A 89 6.85 0.36 7.59
C HIS A 89 6.71 -1.10 7.19
N ASN A 90 6.52 -1.37 5.89
CA ASN A 90 6.27 -2.71 5.37
C ASN A 90 7.45 -3.66 5.60
N HIS A 91 8.70 -3.19 5.43
CA HIS A 91 9.87 -4.01 5.78
C HIS A 91 9.91 -4.35 7.26
N HIS A 92 9.63 -3.38 8.12
CA HIS A 92 9.62 -3.62 9.57
C HIS A 92 8.58 -4.67 9.98
N ILE A 93 7.39 -4.67 9.36
CA ILE A 93 6.37 -5.69 9.62
C ILE A 93 6.84 -7.08 9.19
N VAL A 94 7.42 -7.19 7.99
CA VAL A 94 7.95 -8.47 7.48
C VAL A 94 9.12 -8.97 8.34
N ASP A 95 10.01 -8.10 8.77
CA ASP A 95 11.12 -8.46 9.65
C ASP A 95 10.62 -9.02 10.98
N ARG A 96 9.59 -8.39 11.58
CA ARG A 96 8.94 -8.87 12.80
C ARG A 96 8.20 -10.18 12.60
N PHE A 97 7.53 -10.35 11.47
CA PHE A 97 6.84 -11.59 11.11
C PHE A 97 7.83 -12.77 11.06
N PHE A 98 8.94 -12.62 10.34
CA PHE A 98 9.96 -13.67 10.29
C PHE A 98 10.67 -13.89 11.63
N ALA A 99 10.81 -12.85 12.47
CA ALA A 99 11.28 -13.02 13.83
C ALA A 99 10.32 -13.90 14.66
N GLY A 100 9.02 -13.63 14.58
CA GLY A 100 8.00 -14.44 15.24
C GLY A 100 7.94 -15.89 14.74
N ILE A 101 8.14 -16.12 13.44
CA ILE A 101 8.26 -17.47 12.88
C ILE A 101 9.42 -18.23 13.53
N ARG A 102 10.61 -17.62 13.59
CA ARG A 102 11.78 -18.26 14.21
C ARG A 102 11.56 -18.56 15.69
N GLU A 103 10.93 -17.64 16.41
CA GLU A 103 10.59 -17.84 17.83
C GLU A 103 9.58 -18.97 18.03
N SER A 104 8.55 -19.04 17.18
CA SER A 104 7.54 -20.09 17.22
C SER A 104 8.10 -21.48 16.95
N ILE A 105 9.01 -21.59 15.97
CA ILE A 105 9.76 -22.84 15.70
C ILE A 105 10.61 -23.21 16.92
N ALA A 106 11.31 -22.25 17.53
CA ALA A 106 12.13 -22.50 18.72
C ALA A 106 11.30 -22.95 19.94
N ARG A 107 10.02 -22.57 20.01
CA ARG A 107 9.06 -22.98 21.06
C ARG A 107 8.28 -24.26 20.72
N ASP A 108 8.49 -24.85 19.55
CA ASP A 108 7.73 -26.00 19.05
C ASP A 108 6.20 -25.74 18.97
N THR A 109 5.81 -24.48 18.72
CA THR A 109 4.39 -24.05 18.58
C THR A 109 4.04 -23.58 17.17
N PHE A 110 4.90 -23.85 16.18
CA PHE A 110 4.75 -23.34 14.82
C PHE A 110 3.41 -23.68 14.18
N ASP A 111 3.01 -24.95 14.21
CA ASP A 111 1.75 -25.37 13.59
C ASP A 111 0.52 -24.72 14.24
N GLN A 112 0.57 -24.50 15.56
CA GLN A 112 -0.50 -23.83 16.31
C GLN A 112 -0.57 -22.35 15.95
N ASP A 113 0.58 -21.68 15.87
CA ASP A 113 0.67 -20.26 15.54
C ASP A 113 0.28 -19.99 14.07
N VAL A 114 0.58 -20.92 13.14
CA VAL A 114 0.10 -20.87 11.75
C VAL A 114 -1.42 -21.03 11.69
N PHE A 115 -1.98 -22.02 12.37
CA PHE A 115 -3.42 -22.23 12.41
C PHE A 115 -4.17 -21.02 13.01
N ALA A 116 -3.61 -20.40 14.04
CA ALA A 116 -4.16 -19.16 14.60
C ALA A 116 -4.12 -18.02 13.57
N PHE A 117 -2.99 -17.84 12.88
CA PHE A 117 -2.82 -16.80 11.88
C PHE A 117 -3.81 -16.94 10.71
N GLU A 118 -4.00 -18.14 10.17
CA GLU A 118 -4.95 -18.41 9.07
C GLU A 118 -6.41 -18.17 9.46
N ARG A 119 -6.75 -18.36 10.74
CA ARG A 119 -8.08 -18.06 11.28
C ARG A 119 -8.30 -16.58 11.56
N ALA A 120 -7.22 -15.81 11.69
CA ALA A 120 -7.26 -14.40 12.03
C ALA A 120 -7.25 -13.51 10.78
N TYR A 121 -6.56 -13.91 9.71
CA TYR A 121 -6.32 -13.05 8.55
C TYR A 121 -6.89 -13.59 7.24
N GLU A 122 -7.30 -12.67 6.37
CA GLU A 122 -7.61 -12.97 4.98
C GLU A 122 -6.37 -13.43 4.22
N SER A 123 -6.55 -14.27 3.21
CA SER A 123 -5.42 -14.78 2.40
C SER A 123 -4.86 -13.75 1.42
N ASN A 124 -5.60 -12.69 1.11
CA ASN A 124 -5.26 -11.70 0.10
C ASN A 124 -5.00 -10.32 0.71
N LEU A 125 -4.16 -9.53 0.06
CA LEU A 125 -4.00 -8.12 0.37
C LEU A 125 -5.23 -7.33 -0.13
N PRO A 126 -5.55 -6.17 0.49
CA PRO A 126 -6.57 -5.27 -0.03
C PRO A 126 -6.37 -4.91 -1.50
N ASP A 127 -7.47 -4.64 -2.18
CA ASP A 127 -7.44 -4.15 -3.56
C ASP A 127 -6.70 -2.82 -3.66
N LYS A 128 -5.97 -2.65 -4.77
CA LYS A 128 -5.30 -1.41 -5.10
C LYS A 128 -6.31 -0.38 -5.61
N THR A 129 -6.63 0.63 -4.80
CA THR A 129 -7.53 1.73 -5.20
C THR A 129 -6.78 2.93 -5.79
N GLY A 130 -5.48 3.06 -5.50
CA GLY A 130 -4.65 4.21 -5.87
C GLY A 130 -3.72 4.03 -7.08
N GLN A 131 -3.06 5.12 -7.44
CA GLN A 131 -2.02 5.13 -8.49
C GLN A 131 -0.64 4.91 -7.86
N GLY A 132 0.21 4.10 -8.50
CA GLY A 132 1.57 3.90 -8.02
C GLY A 132 2.45 5.16 -8.12
N PRO A 133 3.72 5.08 -7.67
CA PRO A 133 4.64 6.19 -7.79
C PRO A 133 4.78 6.63 -9.25
N ARG A 134 5.04 7.93 -9.48
CA ARG A 134 5.32 8.44 -10.82
C ARG A 134 6.63 7.83 -11.33
N MET A 135 6.50 6.87 -12.24
CA MET A 135 7.66 6.19 -12.83
C MET A 135 8.34 7.10 -13.86
N ARG A 136 9.62 7.39 -13.69
CA ARG A 136 10.41 8.06 -14.74
C ARG A 136 10.92 7.04 -15.75
N GLY A 137 10.99 7.42 -17.03
CA GLY A 137 11.30 6.50 -18.13
C GLY A 137 12.66 5.80 -18.05
N TYR A 138 13.59 6.28 -17.23
CA TYR A 138 14.89 5.64 -17.00
C TYR A 138 14.84 4.52 -15.95
N GLN A 139 13.81 4.52 -15.10
CA GLN A 139 13.70 3.58 -13.97
C GLN A 139 13.17 2.22 -14.42
N PHE A 140 12.42 2.16 -15.52
CA PHE A 140 11.90 0.91 -16.09
C PHE A 140 11.93 0.99 -17.61
N LYS A 141 12.60 0.02 -18.24
CA LYS A 141 12.43 -0.29 -19.66
C LYS A 141 11.36 -1.36 -19.77
N SER A 142 10.48 -1.25 -20.76
CA SER A 142 9.61 -2.38 -21.15
C SER A 142 10.55 -3.50 -21.61
N GLU A 143 10.59 -4.62 -20.89
CA GLU A 143 11.56 -5.70 -21.17
C GLU A 143 11.00 -6.73 -22.17
N GLY A 144 9.69 -6.69 -22.46
CA GLY A 144 9.02 -7.67 -23.31
C GLY A 144 8.22 -7.08 -24.49
N PRO A 145 8.17 -7.78 -25.65
CA PRO A 145 7.22 -7.47 -26.71
C PRO A 145 5.77 -7.61 -26.20
N GLY A 146 4.99 -6.54 -26.27
CA GLY A 146 3.57 -6.54 -25.86
C GLY A 146 3.27 -6.06 -24.43
N GLU A 147 4.28 -5.67 -23.66
CA GLU A 147 4.06 -5.08 -22.33
C GLU A 147 3.45 -3.67 -22.47
N ALA A 148 2.30 -3.44 -21.82
CA ALA A 148 1.62 -2.15 -21.88
C ALA A 148 2.46 -1.05 -21.21
N LYS A 149 2.51 0.14 -21.84
CA LYS A 149 3.20 1.30 -21.25
C LYS A 149 2.55 1.65 -19.90
N LYS A 150 3.32 1.53 -18.81
CA LYS A 150 2.85 1.86 -17.44
C LYS A 150 2.41 3.32 -17.28
N ASN A 151 3.05 4.23 -18.00
CA ASN A 151 2.65 5.63 -18.03
C ASN A 151 1.76 5.89 -19.26
N LYS A 152 0.59 6.47 -19.02
CA LYS A 152 -0.23 7.05 -20.09
C LYS A 152 0.52 8.24 -20.71
N PRO A 153 0.48 8.43 -22.04
CA PRO A 153 1.07 9.60 -22.67
C PRO A 153 0.37 10.86 -22.17
N ALA A 154 1.16 11.92 -21.91
CA ALA A 154 0.66 13.21 -21.45
C ALA A 154 -0.06 14.03 -22.55
N PHE A 155 0.03 13.57 -23.79
CA PHE A 155 -0.58 14.19 -24.96
C PHE A 155 -1.55 13.20 -25.62
N SER A 156 -2.68 13.72 -26.06
CA SER A 156 -3.60 13.05 -26.98
C SER A 156 -3.54 13.72 -28.35
N GLU A 157 -3.99 13.04 -29.39
CA GLU A 157 -4.10 13.68 -30.71
C GLU A 157 -5.12 14.83 -30.67
N LEU A 158 -4.74 16.00 -31.18
CA LEU A 158 -5.59 17.21 -31.16
C LEU A 158 -6.99 16.98 -31.77
N LYS A 159 -7.10 16.10 -32.78
CA LYS A 159 -8.39 15.73 -33.39
C LYS A 159 -9.35 15.08 -32.40
N ALA A 160 -8.85 14.17 -31.57
CA ALA A 160 -9.67 13.48 -30.58
C ALA A 160 -10.15 14.43 -29.46
N VAL A 161 -9.40 15.51 -29.18
CA VAL A 161 -9.78 16.54 -28.22
C VAL A 161 -10.88 17.44 -28.81
N ALA A 162 -10.74 17.86 -30.08
CA ALA A 162 -11.73 18.67 -30.78
C ALA A 162 -13.11 18.00 -30.89
N ASP A 163 -13.15 16.68 -31.08
CA ASP A 163 -14.40 15.91 -31.14
C ASP A 163 -15.08 15.75 -29.75
N SER A 164 -14.31 15.89 -28.66
CA SER A 164 -14.80 15.74 -27.28
C SER A 164 -15.20 17.04 -26.58
N HIS A 165 -14.70 18.19 -27.07
CA HIS A 165 -14.93 19.52 -26.52
C HIS A 165 -15.12 20.56 -27.65
N PRO A 166 -16.33 20.68 -28.22
CA PRO A 166 -16.56 21.51 -29.42
C PRO A 166 -16.51 23.03 -29.19
N GLU A 167 -16.40 23.51 -27.94
CA GLU A 167 -16.50 24.95 -27.61
C GLU A 167 -15.16 25.70 -27.54
N ILE A 168 -14.01 25.05 -27.79
CA ILE A 168 -12.73 25.77 -27.90
C ILE A 168 -12.53 26.26 -29.34
N MET A 169 -13.48 27.06 -29.82
CA MET A 169 -13.25 27.92 -30.98
C MET A 169 -12.52 29.15 -30.49
N VAL A 170 -11.25 29.27 -30.90
CA VAL A 170 -10.41 30.44 -30.66
C VAL A 170 -11.09 31.66 -31.30
N GLU A 171 -11.61 32.58 -30.48
CA GLU A 171 -11.90 33.93 -30.92
C GLU A 171 -10.57 34.60 -31.31
N THR A 172 -10.26 34.58 -32.61
CA THR A 172 -9.25 35.49 -33.17
C THR A 172 -9.88 36.88 -33.20
N GLY A 173 -9.58 37.67 -32.16
CA GLY A 173 -9.77 39.12 -32.16
C GLY A 173 -8.79 39.84 -33.10
N PRO A 174 -9.07 41.12 -33.40
CA PRO A 174 -9.03 41.74 -34.73
C PRO A 174 -7.65 41.95 -35.35
#